data_AF-A0A519KM33-F1
#
_entry.id   AF-A0A519KM33-F1
#
_cell.length_a   1.000
_cell.length_b   1.000
_cell.length_c   1.000
_cell.angle_alpha   90.00
_cell.angle_beta   90.00
_cell.angle_gamma   90.00
#
_symmetry.space_group_name_H-M   'P 1'
#
loop_
_entity.id
_entity.type
_entity.pdbx_description
1 polymer ?
#
loop_
_entity_poly.entity_id
_entity_poly.type
_entity_poly.pdbx_seq_one_letter_code
_entity_poly.pdbx_strand_id
1 'polypeptide(L)'
;MVRAATSFGRSGVSDWIIQRFSAVILTAYTLFIVVFLVLNPGLDYATWHGLFSNTAVRIFTLLALLSVAAHGWIGLWAVITDYLTERVMGSKALPLRMFI
;
A
#
# COMPACT_ATOMS: atom_id res chain seq x y z
N MET A 1 -0.80 -19.81 17.60
CA MET A 1 -1.35 -18.86 16.60
C MET A 1 -1.40 -19.58 15.25
N VAL A 2 -2.59 -19.73 14.67
CA VAL A 2 -2.79 -20.45 13.40
C VAL A 2 -2.17 -19.62 12.26
N ARG A 3 -1.30 -20.24 11.46
CA ARG A 3 -0.71 -19.62 10.27
C ARG A 3 -1.56 -20.03 9.07
N ALA A 4 -2.20 -19.06 8.40
CA ALA A 4 -2.79 -19.32 7.09
C ALA A 4 -1.65 -19.48 6.08
N ALA A 5 -1.68 -20.56 5.28
CA ALA A 5 -0.64 -20.85 4.29
C ALA A 5 -0.51 -19.78 3.19
N THR A 6 -1.51 -18.88 3.09
CA THR A 6 -1.61 -17.84 2.07
C THR A 6 -1.17 -16.44 2.55
N SER A 7 -0.92 -16.20 3.84
CA SER A 7 -0.47 -14.87 4.29
C SER A 7 1.03 -14.70 4.05
N PHE A 8 1.43 -13.68 3.29
CA PHE A 8 2.84 -13.31 3.12
C PHE A 8 3.38 -12.61 4.38
N GLY A 9 3.62 -13.39 5.45
CA GLY A 9 4.24 -12.85 6.66
C GLY A 9 3.75 -13.43 7.98
N ARG A 10 4.06 -14.70 8.26
CA ARG A 10 4.32 -15.32 9.60
C ARG A 10 3.28 -15.18 10.76
N SER A 11 2.39 -14.18 10.80
CA SER A 11 1.34 -13.92 11.82
C SER A 11 0.59 -12.60 11.54
N GLY A 12 -0.67 -12.48 11.95
CA GLY A 12 -1.42 -11.21 11.86
C GLY A 12 -0.80 -10.01 12.60
N VAL A 13 0.09 -10.22 13.58
CA VAL A 13 0.86 -9.13 14.21
C VAL A 13 1.88 -8.53 13.22
N SER A 14 2.50 -9.35 12.39
CA SER A 14 3.42 -8.87 11.34
C SER A 14 2.66 -8.02 10.32
N ASP A 15 1.51 -8.51 9.85
CA ASP A 15 0.65 -7.79 8.91
C ASP A 15 0.18 -6.45 9.50
N TRP A 16 -0.17 -6.45 10.80
CA TRP A 16 -0.53 -5.24 11.53
C TRP A 16 0.61 -4.22 11.52
N ILE A 17 1.85 -4.62 11.84
CA ILE A 17 3.01 -3.72 11.87
C ILE A 17 3.29 -3.16 10.47
N ILE A 18 3.32 -4.02 9.44
CA ILE A 18 3.56 -3.62 8.05
C ILE A 18 2.51 -2.60 7.59
N GLN A 19 1.24 -2.82 7.93
CA GLN A 19 0.15 -1.89 7.63
C GLN A 19 0.37 -0.50 8.23
N ARG A 20 0.81 -0.40 9.50
CA ARG A 20 1.02 0.91 10.16
C ARG A 20 2.24 1.62 9.61
N PHE A 21 3.34 0.90 9.41
CA PHE A 21 4.58 1.49 8.90
C PHE A 21 4.40 2.01 7.48
N SER A 22 3.78 1.20 6.60
CA SER A 22 3.44 1.63 5.25
C SER A 22 2.47 2.82 5.25
N ALA A 23 1.45 2.83 6.11
CA ALA A 23 0.52 3.95 6.22
C ALA A 23 1.21 5.28 6.58
N VAL A 24 2.18 5.26 7.51
CA VAL A 24 2.94 6.46 7.88
C VAL A 24 3.77 6.97 6.71
N ILE A 25 4.46 6.09 5.98
CA ILE A 25 5.23 6.47 4.78
C ILE A 25 4.32 7.07 3.72
N LEU A 26 3.19 6.43 3.43
CA LEU A 26 2.23 6.90 2.43
C LEU A 26 1.63 8.25 2.82
N THR A 27 1.23 8.42 4.08
CA THR A 27 0.68 9.68 4.58
C THR A 27 1.71 10.81 4.44
N ALA A 28 2.95 10.57 4.86
CA ALA A 28 4.02 11.56 4.72
C ALA A 28 4.28 11.91 3.25
N TYR A 29 4.31 10.91 2.36
CA TYR A 29 4.55 11.14 0.93
C TYR A 29 3.40 11.90 0.28
N THR A 30 2.15 11.54 0.59
CA THR A 30 0.97 12.25 0.10
C THR A 30 0.98 13.71 0.57
N LEU A 31 1.23 13.97 1.85
CA LEU A 31 1.32 15.34 2.36
C LEU A 31 2.45 16.12 1.69
N PHE A 32 3.62 15.51 1.51
CA PHE A 32 4.76 16.12 0.81
C PHE A 32 4.39 16.56 -0.62
N ILE A 33 3.79 15.67 -1.41
CA ILE A 33 3.38 15.99 -2.79
C ILE A 33 2.25 17.03 -2.81
N VAL A 34 1.24 16.90 -1.95
CA VAL A 34 0.11 17.85 -1.89
C VAL A 34 0.61 19.24 -1.50
N VAL A 35 1.45 19.36 -0.47
CA VAL A 35 2.04 20.64 -0.05
C VAL A 35 2.90 21.22 -1.18
N PHE A 36 3.71 20.41 -1.86
CA PHE A 36 4.50 20.87 -2.99
C PHE A 36 3.61 21.45 -4.11
N LEU A 37 2.53 20.77 -4.48
CA LEU A 37 1.59 21.24 -5.51
C LEU A 37 0.87 22.53 -5.10
N VAL A 38 0.44 22.64 -3.84
CA VAL A 38 -0.24 23.84 -3.32
C VAL A 38 0.70 25.05 -3.27
N LEU A 39 1.97 24.85 -2.91
CA LEU A 39 2.96 25.92 -2.81
C LEU A 39 3.57 26.34 -4.17
N ASN A 40 3.35 25.57 -5.24
CA ASN A 40 3.86 25.87 -6.58
C ASN A 40 2.70 26.02 -7.60
N PRO A 41 1.86 27.07 -7.45
CA PRO A 41 0.81 27.35 -8.43
C PRO A 41 1.44 27.68 -9.79
N GLY A 42 0.93 27.07 -10.86
CA GLY A 42 1.50 27.23 -12.21
C GLY A 42 2.75 26.37 -12.48
N LEU A 43 2.91 25.28 -11.72
CA LEU A 43 3.98 24.29 -11.88
C LEU A 43 4.27 23.97 -13.35
N ASP A 44 5.51 24.21 -13.76
CA ASP A 44 6.01 23.90 -15.09
C ASP A 44 6.84 22.60 -15.13
N TYR A 45 7.19 22.17 -16.34
CA TYR A 45 7.99 20.97 -16.54
C TYR A 45 9.34 21.05 -15.84
N ALA A 46 10.03 22.19 -15.91
CA ALA A 46 11.37 22.36 -15.35
C ALA A 46 11.36 22.19 -13.83
N THR A 47 10.39 22.78 -13.14
CA THR A 47 10.23 22.68 -11.68
C THR A 47 9.87 21.26 -11.26
N TRP A 48 8.94 20.61 -11.98
CA TRP A 48 8.56 19.22 -11.69
C TRP A 48 9.72 18.25 -11.93
N HIS A 49 10.43 18.41 -13.06
CA HIS A 49 11.60 17.61 -13.38
C HIS A 49 12.72 17.83 -12.34
N GLY A 50 12.92 19.07 -11.89
CA GLY A 50 13.88 19.41 -10.84
C GLY A 50 13.60 18.68 -9.53
N LEU A 51 12.35 18.68 -9.06
CA LEU A 51 11.93 17.97 -7.85
C LEU A 51 12.28 16.47 -7.92
N PHE A 52 11.85 15.79 -8.99
CA PHE A 52 12.08 14.35 -9.16
C PHE A 52 13.49 13.99 -9.64
N SER A 53 14.32 14.98 -9.96
CA SER A 53 15.75 14.78 -10.20
C SER A 53 16.56 14.66 -8.92
N ASN A 54 16.02 15.13 -7.79
CA ASN A 54 16.66 14.98 -6.48
C ASN A 54 16.64 13.51 -6.01
N THR A 55 17.81 12.96 -5.68
CA THR A 55 17.96 11.57 -5.21
C THR A 55 17.13 11.25 -3.97
N ALA A 56 17.00 12.19 -3.02
CA ALA A 56 16.19 11.98 -1.83
C ALA A 56 14.70 11.83 -2.18
N VAL A 57 14.19 12.63 -3.12
CA VAL A 57 12.79 12.50 -3.60
C VAL A 57 12.60 11.18 -4.34
N ARG A 58 13.58 10.73 -5.14
CA ARG A 58 13.53 9.41 -5.78
C ARG A 58 13.48 8.27 -4.75
N ILE A 59 14.33 8.31 -3.73
CA ILE A 59 14.31 7.33 -2.63
C ILE A 59 12.95 7.35 -1.93
N PHE A 60 12.42 8.53 -1.61
CA PHE A 60 11.13 8.65 -0.95
C PHE A 60 9.98 8.11 -1.81
N THR A 61 10.01 8.39 -3.11
CA THR A 61 9.05 7.86 -4.09
C THR A 61 9.11 6.34 -4.19
N LEU A 62 10.32 5.76 -4.20
CA LEU A 62 10.50 4.30 -4.19
C LEU A 62 9.97 3.67 -2.89
N LEU A 63 10.24 4.29 -1.74
CA LEU A 63 9.67 3.85 -0.45
C LEU A 63 8.14 3.92 -0.46
N ALA A 64 7.56 4.98 -1.02
CA ALA A 64 6.12 5.11 -1.18
C ALA A 64 5.57 4.00 -2.10
N LEU A 65 6.22 3.71 -3.22
CA LEU A 65 5.80 2.64 -4.14
C LEU A 65 5.78 1.26 -3.46
N LEU A 66 6.85 0.92 -2.73
CA LEU A 66 6.91 -0.32 -1.95
C LEU A 66 5.84 -0.36 -0.85
N SER A 67 5.58 0.80 -0.22
CA SER A 67 4.54 0.93 0.79
C SER A 67 3.14 0.75 0.20
N VAL A 68 2.85 1.27 -1.01
CA VAL A 68 1.58 1.01 -1.70
C VAL A 68 1.41 -0.47 -1.96
N ALA A 69 2.44 -1.15 -2.47
CA ALA A 69 2.37 -2.58 -2.74
C ALA A 69 2.07 -3.38 -1.46
N ALA A 70 2.78 -3.12 -0.36
CA ALA A 70 2.58 -3.82 0.91
C ALA A 70 1.21 -3.47 1.55
N HIS A 71 0.85 -2.19 1.61
CA HIS A 71 -0.39 -1.70 2.21
C HIS A 71 -1.62 -2.19 1.44
N GLY A 72 -1.57 -2.07 0.11
CA GLY A 72 -2.63 -2.51 -0.79
C GLY A 72 -2.80 -4.02 -0.77
N TRP A 73 -1.71 -4.78 -0.79
CA TRP A 73 -1.75 -6.25 -0.74
C TRP A 73 -2.45 -6.75 0.54
N ILE A 74 -1.94 -6.36 1.72
CA ILE A 74 -2.49 -6.82 2.99
C ILE A 74 -3.93 -6.31 3.18
N GLY A 75 -4.21 -5.07 2.77
CA GLY A 75 -5.54 -4.48 2.92
C GLY A 75 -6.57 -5.16 2.03
N LEU A 76 -6.21 -5.43 0.77
CA LEU A 76 -7.07 -6.12 -0.17
C LEU A 76 -7.28 -7.58 0.26
N TRP A 77 -6.23 -8.27 0.72
CA TRP A 77 -6.34 -9.60 1.29
C TRP A 77 -7.36 -9.65 2.44
N ALA A 78 -7.26 -8.71 3.39
CA ALA A 78 -8.20 -8.64 4.51
C ALA A 78 -9.65 -8.44 4.04
N VAL A 79 -9.88 -7.52 3.12
CA VAL A 79 -11.21 -7.29 2.51
C VAL A 79 -11.74 -8.57 1.85
N ILE A 80 -10.92 -9.24 1.04
CA ILE A 80 -11.32 -10.47 0.34
C ILE A 80 -11.65 -11.59 1.32
N THR A 81 -10.80 -11.81 2.32
CA THR A 81 -11.03 -12.88 3.28
C THR A 81 -12.25 -12.62 4.15
N ASP A 82 -12.55 -11.36 4.48
CA ASP A 82 -13.70 -11.00 5.30
C ASP A 82 -15.02 -11.12 4.52
N TYR A 83 -15.04 -10.72 3.24
CA TYR A 83 -16.29 -10.62 2.48
C TYR A 83 -16.56 -11.78 1.51
N LEU A 84 -15.53 -12.42 0.92
CA LEU A 84 -15.73 -13.56 0.00
C LEU A 84 -15.90 -14.88 0.75
N THR A 85 -16.95 -14.99 1.56
CA THR A 85 -17.23 -16.19 2.38
C THR A 85 -18.01 -17.26 1.62
N GLU A 86 -17.94 -18.52 2.06
CA GLU A 86 -18.78 -19.59 1.52
C GLU A 86 -20.27 -19.29 1.67
N ARG A 87 -20.66 -18.57 2.73
CA ARG A 87 -22.03 -18.09 2.91
C ARG A 87 -22.50 -17.21 1.76
N VAL A 88 -21.61 -16.38 1.20
CA VAL A 88 -21.94 -15.41 0.15
C VAL A 88 -21.70 -15.99 -1.25
N MET A 89 -20.63 -16.77 -1.42
CA MET A 89 -20.12 -17.21 -2.73
C MET A 89 -20.17 -18.73 -2.95
N GLY A 90 -20.65 -19.51 -1.97
CA GLY A 90 -20.66 -20.97 -2.01
C GLY A 90 -19.26 -21.57 -2.14
N SER A 91 -19.15 -22.68 -2.88
CA SER A 91 -17.88 -23.38 -3.13
C SER A 91 -16.85 -22.57 -3.91
N LYS A 92 -17.23 -21.43 -4.52
CA LYS A 92 -16.32 -20.53 -5.24
C LYS A 92 -15.50 -19.63 -4.31
N ALA A 93 -15.88 -19.50 -3.05
CA ALA A 93 -15.21 -18.64 -2.07
C ALA A 93 -13.73 -19.01 -1.89
N LEU A 94 -13.46 -20.31 -1.68
CA LEU A 94 -12.12 -20.82 -1.42
C LEU A 94 -11.14 -20.58 -2.58
N PRO A 95 -11.42 -20.97 -3.83
CA PRO A 95 -10.49 -20.73 -4.93
C PRO A 95 -10.26 -19.23 -5.20
N LEU A 96 -11.27 -18.38 -4.98
CA LEU A 96 -11.12 -16.92 -5.12
C LEU A 96 -10.21 -16.32 -4.05
N ARG A 97 -10.30 -16.79 -2.80
CA ARG A 97 -9.42 -16.37 -1.69
C ARG A 97 -7.97 -16.86 -1.82
N MET A 98 -7.72 -17.86 -2.66
CA MET A 98 -6.39 -18.45 -2.86
C MET A 98 -5.65 -17.83 -4.05
N PHE A 99 -6.33 -17.04 -4.88
CA PHE A 99 -5.75 -16.42 -6.08
C PHE A 99 -5.09 -15.06 -5.79
N ILE A 100 -5.30 -14.55 -4.58
CA ILE A 100 -4.78 -13.28 -4.04
C ILE A 100 -4.08 -13.64 -2.74
#